data_AF-A0A7X6Y951-F1
#
_entry.id   AF-A0A7X6Y951-F1
#
_cell.length_a   1.000
_cell.length_b   1.000
_cell.length_c   1.000
_cell.angle_alpha   90.00
_cell.angle_beta   90.00
_cell.angle_gamma   90.00
#
_symmetry.space_group_name_H-M   'P 1'
#
loop_
_entity.id
_entity.type
_entity.pdbx_description
1 polymer ?
#
loop_
_entity_poly.entity_id
_entity_poly.type
_entity_poly.pdbx_seq_one_letter_code
_entity_poly.pdbx_strand_id
1 'polypeptide(L)'
;MRNAKFTDKLGVRLVLCLTIITLWVSFLSFVWTFERQKARAEAELMDKARVAAYQFLATRAFVAESYQYNYPGTSFENLAQFEHLNPAVAEAGVRELFRGDEAWSFKEIWFPGNSPEHAPDGFELRLLNQLRQDRKGQEAWGIDTVEGRRYFRYLLPIHIEEPCL
;
A
#
# COMPACT_ATOMS: atom_id res chain seq x y z
N MET A 1 -56.52 -29.43 22.71
CA MET A 1 -55.23 -28.88 23.16
C MET A 1 -54.27 -30.05 23.41
N ARG A 2 -53.41 -30.37 22.44
CA ARG A 2 -52.55 -31.57 22.45
C ARG A 2 -51.13 -31.14 22.81
N ASN A 3 -50.83 -31.17 24.11
CA ASN A 3 -49.53 -30.79 24.66
C ASN A 3 -48.46 -31.85 24.41
N ALA A 4 -47.36 -31.39 23.83
CA ALA A 4 -45.99 -31.88 23.86
C ALA A 4 -45.74 -33.31 24.38
N LYS A 5 -45.57 -34.27 23.46
CA LYS A 5 -44.79 -35.51 23.65
C LYS A 5 -43.61 -35.53 22.67
N PHE A 6 -42.75 -34.52 22.71
CA PHE A 6 -41.61 -34.39 21.77
C PHE A 6 -40.24 -34.69 22.42
N THR A 7 -40.21 -35.28 23.61
CA THR A 7 -38.97 -35.50 24.37
C THR A 7 -38.77 -36.97 24.71
N ASP A 8 -38.35 -37.76 23.73
CA ASP A 8 -37.58 -38.96 24.06
C ASP A 8 -36.16 -38.50 24.43
N LYS A 9 -35.83 -38.65 25.71
CA LYS A 9 -34.76 -37.93 26.42
C LYS A 9 -33.34 -38.25 25.93
N LEU A 10 -33.15 -39.21 25.04
CA LEU A 10 -31.82 -39.61 24.54
C LEU A 10 -31.46 -38.94 23.21
N GLY A 11 -32.37 -38.95 22.23
CA GLY A 11 -32.13 -38.35 20.91
C GLY A 11 -31.93 -36.84 20.99
N VAL A 12 -32.75 -36.15 21.78
CA VAL A 12 -32.61 -34.69 22.00
C VAL A 12 -31.27 -34.37 22.67
N ARG A 13 -30.85 -35.14 23.68
CA ARG A 13 -29.54 -34.92 24.35
C ARG A 13 -28.37 -35.15 23.42
N LEU A 14 -28.45 -36.17 22.55
CA LEU A 14 -27.38 -36.50 21.61
C LEU A 14 -27.24 -35.41 20.54
N VAL A 15 -28.35 -34.93 19.98
CA VAL A 15 -28.37 -33.80 19.05
C VAL A 15 -27.84 -32.52 19.73
N LEU A 16 -28.19 -32.27 20.99
CA LEU A 16 -27.73 -31.09 21.73
C LEU A 16 -26.22 -31.17 22.03
N CYS A 17 -25.69 -32.33 22.40
CA CYS A 17 -24.24 -32.51 22.53
C CYS A 17 -23.50 -32.30 21.20
N LEU A 18 -24.02 -32.89 20.12
CA LEU A 18 -23.38 -32.83 18.82
C LEU A 18 -23.37 -31.40 18.27
N THR A 19 -24.45 -30.64 18.47
CA THR A 19 -24.53 -29.22 18.13
C THR A 19 -23.60 -28.35 18.98
N ILE A 20 -23.46 -28.63 20.29
CA ILE A 20 -22.50 -27.92 21.13
C ILE A 20 -21.06 -28.17 20.63
N ILE A 21 -20.71 -29.42 20.34
CA ILE A 21 -19.37 -29.78 19.86
C ILE A 21 -19.07 -29.11 18.52
N THR A 22 -20.01 -29.14 17.57
CA THR A 22 -19.80 -28.48 16.27
C THR A 22 -19.66 -26.97 16.43
N LEU A 23 -20.47 -26.32 17.26
CA LEU A 23 -20.33 -24.89 17.56
C LEU A 23 -18.97 -24.56 18.16
N TRP A 24 -18.46 -25.37 19.08
CA TRP A 24 -17.14 -25.19 19.66
C TRP A 24 -16.02 -25.28 18.62
N VAL A 25 -16.05 -26.31 17.76
CA VAL A 25 -15.04 -26.48 16.69
C VAL A 25 -15.11 -25.34 15.67
N SER A 26 -16.32 -24.93 15.29
CA SER A 26 -16.53 -23.80 14.37
C SER A 26 -16.01 -22.49 14.97
N PHE A 27 -16.26 -22.24 16.25
CA PHE A 27 -15.76 -21.04 16.94
C PHE A 27 -14.24 -20.99 16.97
N LEU A 28 -13.60 -22.11 17.33
CA LEU A 28 -12.13 -22.20 17.36
C LEU A 28 -11.52 -22.00 15.97
N SER A 29 -12.15 -22.59 14.94
CA SER A 29 -11.75 -22.41 13.55
C SER A 29 -11.93 -20.97 13.07
N PHE A 30 -12.99 -20.28 13.51
CA PHE A 30 -13.24 -18.89 13.19
C PHE A 30 -12.15 -17.97 13.75
N VAL A 31 -11.81 -18.12 15.04
CA VAL A 31 -10.74 -17.34 15.68
C VAL A 31 -9.40 -17.54 14.95
N TRP A 32 -9.06 -18.78 14.62
CA TRP A 32 -7.85 -19.10 13.86
C TRP A 32 -7.85 -18.50 12.46
N THR A 33 -9.00 -18.56 11.79
CA THR A 33 -9.16 -18.03 10.42
C THR A 33 -9.09 -16.51 10.42
N PHE A 34 -9.63 -15.85 11.43
CA PHE A 34 -9.63 -14.39 11.54
C PHE A 34 -8.21 -13.82 11.56
N GLU A 35 -7.33 -14.37 12.42
CA GLU A 35 -5.92 -13.96 12.48
C GLU A 35 -5.20 -14.21 11.15
N ARG A 36 -5.47 -15.36 10.51
CA ARG A 36 -4.89 -15.68 9.21
C ARG A 36 -5.38 -14.77 8.09
N GLN A 37 -6.64 -14.35 8.12
CA GLN A 37 -7.18 -13.43 7.12
C GLN A 37 -6.52 -12.06 7.22
N LYS A 38 -6.27 -11.57 8.44
CA LYS A 38 -5.58 -10.28 8.64
C LYS A 38 -4.17 -10.30 8.07
N ALA A 39 -3.38 -11.32 8.39
CA ALA A 39 -2.01 -11.46 7.86
C ALA A 39 -1.99 -11.61 6.33
N ARG A 40 -2.96 -12.33 5.75
CA ARG A 40 -3.09 -12.45 4.28
C ARG A 40 -3.45 -11.12 3.63
N ALA A 41 -4.37 -10.37 4.22
CA ALA A 41 -4.77 -9.07 3.70
C ALA A 41 -3.60 -8.06 3.75
N GLU A 42 -2.81 -8.05 4.82
CA GLU A 42 -1.62 -7.19 4.92
C GLU A 42 -0.55 -7.57 3.88
N ALA A 43 -0.30 -8.86 3.67
CA ALA A 43 0.63 -9.32 2.63
C ALA A 43 0.16 -8.96 1.22
N GLU A 44 -1.14 -9.11 0.93
CA GLU A 44 -1.72 -8.72 -0.35
C GLU A 44 -1.63 -7.21 -0.60
N LEU A 45 -1.87 -6.38 0.43
CA LEU A 45 -1.69 -4.93 0.35
C LEU A 45 -0.24 -4.56 0.10
N MET A 46 0.70 -5.23 0.78
CA MET A 46 2.14 -5.02 0.58
C MET A 46 2.54 -5.32 -0.86
N ASP A 47 2.15 -6.46 -1.42
CA ASP A 47 2.52 -6.83 -2.79
C ASP A 47 1.91 -5.88 -3.83
N LYS A 48 0.65 -5.44 -3.64
CA LYS A 48 0.03 -4.44 -4.52
C LYS A 48 0.73 -3.09 -4.42
N ALA A 49 1.05 -2.63 -3.22
CA ALA A 49 1.77 -1.38 -3.00
C ALA A 49 3.17 -1.42 -3.62
N ARG A 50 3.88 -2.55 -3.48
CA ARG A 50 5.18 -2.79 -4.11
C ARG A 50 5.09 -2.65 -5.63
N VAL A 51 4.18 -3.38 -6.28
CA VAL A 51 4.01 -3.32 -7.74
C VAL A 51 3.66 -1.90 -8.20
N ALA A 52 2.75 -1.22 -7.51
CA ALA A 52 2.37 0.15 -7.84
C ALA A 52 3.55 1.13 -7.72
N ALA A 53 4.36 1.01 -6.65
CA ALA A 53 5.54 1.84 -6.46
C ALA A 53 6.60 1.61 -7.55
N TYR A 54 6.89 0.35 -7.90
CA TYR A 54 7.84 0.05 -8.97
C TYR A 54 7.35 0.53 -10.35
N GLN A 55 6.05 0.41 -10.64
CA GLN A 55 5.47 0.93 -11.89
C GLN A 55 5.59 2.46 -11.96
N PHE A 56 5.36 3.14 -10.84
CA PHE A 56 5.53 4.58 -10.73
C PHE A 56 6.99 5.00 -10.98
N LEU A 57 7.94 4.35 -10.32
CA LEU A 57 9.37 4.61 -10.51
C LEU A 57 9.84 4.31 -11.94
N ALA A 58 9.40 3.20 -12.53
CA ALA A 58 9.74 2.85 -13.90
C ALA A 58 9.20 3.89 -14.90
N THR A 59 7.97 4.37 -14.67
CA THR A 59 7.36 5.42 -15.50
C THR A 59 8.12 6.73 -15.37
N ARG A 60 8.49 7.12 -14.15
CA ARG A 60 9.32 8.31 -13.89
C ARG A 60 10.68 8.22 -14.58
N ALA A 61 11.34 7.06 -14.50
CA ALA A 61 12.63 6.83 -15.16
C ALA A 61 12.51 6.90 -16.69
N PHE A 62 11.49 6.26 -17.27
CA PHE A 62 11.22 6.30 -18.70
C PHE A 62 10.95 7.74 -19.21
N VAL A 63 10.19 8.52 -18.46
CA VAL A 63 9.92 9.94 -18.76
C VAL A 63 11.20 10.77 -18.67
N ALA A 64 12.03 10.55 -17.64
CA ALA A 64 13.31 11.23 -17.50
C ALA A 64 14.27 10.93 -18.66
N GLU A 65 14.38 9.66 -19.08
CA GLU A 65 15.20 9.25 -20.22
C GLU A 65 14.71 9.89 -21.53
N SER A 66 13.39 9.91 -21.73
CA SER A 66 12.76 10.55 -22.89
C SER A 66 12.99 12.07 -22.93
N TYR A 67 13.09 12.72 -21.77
CA TYR A 67 13.40 14.14 -21.66
C TYR A 67 14.89 14.45 -21.90
N GLN A 68 15.80 13.59 -21.43
CA GLN A 68 17.25 13.77 -21.57
C GLN A 68 17.76 13.48 -22.99
N TYR A 69 17.16 12.50 -23.67
CA TYR A 69 17.36 12.29 -25.10
C TYR A 69 16.59 13.39 -25.88
N ASN A 70 17.16 14.59 -25.94
CA ASN A 70 16.75 15.63 -26.88
C ASN A 70 16.45 14.96 -28.23
N TYR A 71 15.19 14.92 -28.66
CA TYR A 71 14.83 14.44 -29.98
C TYR A 71 15.70 15.22 -30.98
N PRO A 72 16.56 14.54 -31.78
CA PRO A 72 17.51 15.23 -32.65
C PRO A 72 16.72 16.09 -33.65
N GLY A 73 16.73 17.41 -33.43
CA GLY A 73 15.97 18.38 -34.23
C GLY A 73 15.10 19.38 -33.46
N THR A 74 15.01 19.31 -32.13
CA THR A 74 14.17 20.24 -31.35
C THR A 74 14.98 21.46 -30.87
N SER A 75 14.59 22.65 -31.34
CA SER A 75 15.09 23.95 -30.86
C SER A 75 14.63 24.22 -29.42
N PHE A 76 15.27 25.16 -28.71
CA PHE A 76 14.91 25.51 -27.32
C PHE A 76 13.44 25.95 -27.15
N GLU A 77 12.82 26.49 -28.20
CA GLU A 77 11.36 26.79 -28.28
C GLU A 77 10.48 25.52 -28.28
N ASN A 78 10.98 24.41 -28.83
CA ASN A 78 10.31 23.12 -28.87
C ASN A 78 10.46 22.34 -27.55
N LEU A 79 11.28 22.76 -26.59
CA LEU A 79 11.36 22.13 -25.27
C LEU A 79 10.16 22.51 -24.38
N ALA A 80 9.59 23.70 -24.56
CA ALA A 80 8.40 24.13 -23.84
C ALA A 80 7.17 23.24 -24.11
N GLN A 81 7.06 22.66 -25.32
CA GLN A 81 5.96 21.74 -25.64
C GLN A 81 6.07 20.38 -24.92
N PHE A 82 7.26 20.06 -24.37
CA PHE A 82 7.55 18.84 -23.62
C PHE A 82 7.73 19.09 -22.12
N GLU A 83 7.27 20.24 -21.60
CA GLU A 83 7.32 20.54 -20.15
C GLU A 83 6.58 19.47 -19.32
N HIS A 84 5.55 18.83 -19.89
CA HIS A 84 4.84 17.70 -19.30
C HIS A 84 5.67 16.41 -19.16
N LEU A 85 6.81 16.31 -19.87
CA LEU A 85 7.80 15.23 -19.75
C LEU A 85 8.90 15.56 -18.74
N ASN A 86 8.83 16.71 -18.06
CA ASN A 86 9.65 16.92 -16.87
C ASN A 86 9.19 15.91 -15.79
N PRO A 87 10.09 15.08 -15.23
CA PRO A 87 9.73 14.07 -14.23
C PRO A 87 8.92 14.62 -13.05
N ALA A 88 9.19 15.84 -12.58
CA ALA A 88 8.44 16.45 -11.48
C ALA A 88 7.01 16.86 -11.89
N VAL A 89 6.82 17.30 -13.14
CA VAL A 89 5.50 17.66 -13.69
C VAL A 89 4.68 16.41 -13.97
N ALA A 90 5.32 15.37 -14.53
CA ALA A 90 4.71 14.07 -14.74
C ALA A 90 4.30 13.41 -13.41
N GLU A 91 5.16 13.49 -12.39
CA GLU A 91 4.88 13.02 -11.03
C GLU A 91 3.62 13.71 -10.46
N ALA A 92 3.57 15.04 -10.52
CA ALA A 92 2.44 15.82 -10.04
C ALA A 92 1.15 15.48 -10.79
N GLY A 93 1.23 15.29 -12.12
CA GLY A 93 0.09 14.88 -12.94
C GLY A 93 -0.43 13.49 -12.58
N VAL A 94 0.46 12.50 -12.39
CA VAL A 94 0.09 11.17 -11.93
C VAL A 94 -0.53 11.24 -10.52
N ARG A 95 0.07 11.99 -9.60
CA ARG A 95 -0.45 12.17 -8.24
C ARG A 95 -1.85 12.78 -8.24
N GLU A 96 -2.12 13.75 -9.11
CA GLU A 96 -3.44 14.36 -9.25
C GLU A 96 -4.47 13.39 -9.86
N LEU A 97 -4.07 12.58 -10.84
CA LEU A 97 -4.93 11.53 -11.39
C LEU A 97 -5.32 10.49 -10.34
N PHE A 98 -4.41 10.16 -9.42
CA PHE A 98 -4.69 9.26 -8.29
C PHE A 98 -5.44 9.93 -7.14
N ARG A 99 -5.33 11.25 -6.95
CA ARG A 99 -6.06 11.99 -5.90
C ARG A 99 -7.58 11.89 -6.04
N GLY A 100 -8.10 11.69 -7.25
CA GLY A 100 -9.53 11.46 -7.49
C GLY A 100 -10.04 10.15 -6.91
N ASP A 101 -9.15 9.21 -6.60
CA ASP A 101 -9.46 7.91 -6.00
C ASP A 101 -9.03 7.96 -4.52
N GLU A 102 -9.97 8.12 -3.58
CA GLU A 102 -9.68 8.28 -2.13
C GLU A 102 -8.84 7.15 -1.52
N ALA A 103 -8.61 6.07 -2.26
CA ALA A 103 -7.94 4.86 -1.84
C ALA A 103 -6.40 4.87 -2.00
N TRP A 104 -5.82 5.72 -2.87
CA TRP A 104 -4.37 5.66 -3.18
C TRP A 104 -3.71 7.03 -3.26
N SER A 105 -2.47 7.13 -2.78
CA SER A 105 -1.67 8.35 -2.89
C SER A 105 -0.19 8.00 -3.00
N PHE A 106 0.54 8.79 -3.78
CA PHE A 106 1.98 8.68 -3.96
C PHE A 106 2.63 9.99 -3.55
N LYS A 107 3.77 9.91 -2.86
CA LYS A 107 4.54 11.06 -2.40
C LYS A 107 6.02 10.71 -2.41
N GLU A 108 6.82 11.54 -3.09
CA GLU A 108 8.27 11.49 -2.94
C GLU A 108 8.72 12.28 -1.71
N ILE A 109 9.75 11.78 -1.02
CA ILE A 109 10.36 12.44 0.14
C ILE A 109 11.76 12.90 -0.26
N TRP A 110 12.06 14.19 -0.11
CA TRP A 110 13.34 14.78 -0.55
C TRP A 110 14.20 15.25 0.63
N PHE A 111 15.53 15.06 0.52
CA PHE A 111 16.54 15.55 1.48
C PHE A 111 17.64 16.33 0.74
N PRO A 112 18.04 17.55 1.17
CA PRO A 112 17.47 18.44 2.18
C PRO A 112 16.26 19.23 1.65
N GLY A 113 15.13 19.09 2.33
CA GLY A 113 13.81 19.53 1.85
C GLY A 113 13.60 21.04 1.87
N ASN A 114 13.60 21.64 0.68
CA ASN A 114 13.12 23.02 0.47
C ASN A 114 11.64 23.08 0.05
N SER A 115 10.99 21.94 -0.22
CA SER A 115 9.57 21.87 -0.58
C SER A 115 8.74 21.28 0.57
N PRO A 116 7.75 22.02 1.11
CA PRO A 116 6.86 21.52 2.16
C PRO A 116 6.06 20.27 1.73
N GLU A 117 5.76 20.12 0.44
CA GLU A 117 4.99 18.98 -0.08
C GLU A 117 5.75 17.66 0.00
N HIS A 118 7.09 17.72 -0.06
CA HIS A 118 7.98 16.56 -0.04
C HIS A 118 8.65 16.35 1.33
N ALA A 119 8.28 17.16 2.33
CA ALA A 119 8.80 17.03 3.68
C ALA A 119 8.24 15.77 4.35
N PRO A 120 9.08 14.96 5.03
CA PRO A 120 8.61 13.77 5.69
C PRO A 120 7.75 14.10 6.91
N ASP A 121 6.65 13.36 7.11
CA ASP A 121 5.84 13.43 8.33
C ASP A 121 6.41 12.55 9.45
N GLY A 122 5.79 12.61 10.63
CA GLY A 122 6.24 11.84 11.79
C GLY A 122 6.17 10.31 11.63
N PHE A 123 5.29 9.80 10.76
CA PHE A 123 5.19 8.37 10.44
C PHE A 123 6.28 7.98 9.45
N GLU A 124 6.45 8.75 8.38
CA GLU A 124 7.47 8.59 7.35
C GLU A 124 8.88 8.63 7.95
N LEU A 125 9.15 9.55 8.89
CA LEU A 125 10.43 9.61 9.61
C LEU A 125 10.74 8.31 10.37
N ARG A 126 9.72 7.64 10.95
CA ARG A 126 9.93 6.35 11.62
C ARG A 126 10.29 5.26 10.64
N LEU A 127 9.59 5.16 9.50
CA LEU A 127 9.90 4.18 8.46
C LEU A 127 11.28 4.45 7.83
N LEU A 128 11.64 5.71 7.61
CA LEU A 128 12.96 6.10 7.13
C LEU A 128 14.06 5.70 8.12
N ASN A 129 13.84 5.87 9.41
CA ASN A 129 14.78 5.42 10.43
C ASN A 129 14.94 3.89 10.44
N GLN A 130 13.86 3.14 10.19
CA GLN A 130 13.93 1.68 10.01
C GLN A 130 14.77 1.31 8.78
N LEU A 131 14.51 1.96 7.63
CA LEU A 131 15.29 1.74 6.40
C LEU A 131 16.78 2.07 6.60
N ARG A 132 17.12 3.11 7.35
CA ARG A 132 18.51 3.49 7.63
C ARG A 132 19.24 2.49 8.54
N GLN A 133 18.51 1.82 9.43
CA GLN A 133 19.08 0.83 10.35
C GLN A 133 19.27 -0.54 9.68
N ASP A 134 18.44 -0.87 8.69
CA ASP A 134 18.56 -2.11 7.93
C ASP A 134 19.54 -1.94 6.76
N ARG A 135 20.71 -2.60 6.85
CA ARG A 135 21.72 -2.60 5.77
C ARG A 135 21.24 -3.26 4.48
N LYS A 136 20.16 -4.06 4.54
CA LYS A 136 19.47 -4.64 3.38
C LYS A 136 18.15 -3.93 3.10
N GLY A 137 17.85 -2.84 3.78
CA GLY A 137 16.55 -2.17 3.84
C GLY A 137 16.07 -1.72 2.47
N GLN A 138 15.43 -2.66 1.77
CA GLN A 138 14.83 -2.41 0.47
C GLN A 138 13.45 -1.81 0.64
N GLU A 139 12.72 -2.09 1.72
CA GLU A 139 11.32 -1.70 1.87
C GLU A 139 10.96 -1.53 3.35
N ALA A 140 10.08 -0.57 3.65
CA ALA A 140 9.49 -0.40 4.97
C ALA A 140 8.00 -0.08 4.83
N TRP A 141 7.18 -0.60 5.74
CA TRP A 141 5.74 -0.39 5.68
C TRP A 141 5.14 -0.38 7.08
N GLY A 142 3.93 0.14 7.17
CA GLY A 142 3.15 0.11 8.40
C GLY A 142 1.73 0.60 8.20
N ILE A 143 0.94 0.47 9.26
CA ILE A 143 -0.44 0.96 9.27
C ILE A 143 -0.47 2.25 10.07
N ASP A 144 -0.95 3.31 9.43
CA ASP A 144 -1.17 4.61 10.06
C ASP A 144 -2.67 4.87 10.24
N THR A 145 -3.01 5.77 11.16
CA THR A 145 -4.41 6.21 11.34
C THR A 145 -4.46 7.73 11.22
N VAL A 146 -5.08 8.21 10.15
CA VAL A 146 -5.25 9.64 9.86
C VAL A 146 -6.75 9.93 9.88
N GLU A 147 -7.17 10.88 10.71
CA GLU A 147 -8.58 11.31 10.80
C GLU A 147 -9.57 10.16 11.03
N GLY A 148 -9.16 9.16 11.81
CA GLY A 148 -9.97 7.98 12.12
C GLY A 148 -10.05 6.91 11.01
N ARG A 149 -9.40 7.14 9.86
CA ARG A 149 -9.25 6.16 8.79
C ARG A 149 -7.89 5.47 8.88
N ARG A 150 -7.87 4.16 8.64
CA ARG A 150 -6.64 3.35 8.63
C ARG A 150 -6.05 3.33 7.23
N TYR A 151 -4.77 3.67 7.11
CA TYR A 151 -4.02 3.67 5.87
C TYR A 151 -2.87 2.68 5.95
N PHE A 152 -2.74 1.85 4.92
CA PHE A 152 -1.51 1.07 4.71
C PHE A 152 -0.51 1.95 3.98
N ARG A 153 0.63 2.22 4.62
CA ARG A 153 1.68 3.07 4.07
C ARG A 153 2.92 2.24 3.79
N TYR A 154 3.45 2.39 2.59
CA TYR A 154 4.59 1.64 2.08
C TYR A 154 5.66 2.63 1.59
N LEU A 155 6.91 2.35 1.92
CA LEU A 155 8.07 3.19 1.63
C LEU A 155 9.18 2.36 0.99
N LEU A 156 9.70 2.87 -0.11
CA LEU A 156 10.80 2.30 -0.88
C LEU A 156 11.90 3.36 -1.02
N PRO A 157 13.18 3.04 -0.77
CA PRO A 157 14.28 3.94 -1.04
C PRO A 157 14.49 4.08 -2.54
N ILE A 158 14.68 5.33 -2.99
CA ILE A 158 15.11 5.63 -4.36
C ILE A 158 16.62 5.83 -4.31
N HIS A 159 17.35 4.97 -5.02
CA HIS A 159 18.79 5.12 -5.18
C HIS A 159 19.07 5.99 -6.40
N ILE A 160 20.02 6.92 -6.25
CA ILE A 160 20.51 7.72 -7.37
C ILE A 160 21.50 6.83 -8.14
N GLU A 161 21.13 6.47 -9.37
CA GLU A 161 22.00 5.77 -10.30
C GLU A 161 22.80 6.79 -11.14
N GLU A 162 23.92 6.37 -11.73
CA GLU A 162 24.81 7.24 -12.55
C GLU A 162 24.10 8.13 -13.59
N PRO A 163 23.03 7.70 -14.30
CA PRO A 163 22.32 8.59 -15.24
C PRO A 163 21.52 9.73 -14.56
N CYS A 164 21.38 9.73 -13.24
CA CYS A 164 20.65 10.76 -12.47
C CYS A 164 21.56 11.79 -11.79
N LEU A 165 22.89 11.66 -11.90
CA LEU A 165 23.90 12.62 -11.44
C LEU A 165 24.27 13.63 -12.55
#